data_AF-A0A1F4XMB0-F1
#
_entry.id   AF-A0A1F4XMB0-F1
#
_cell.length_a   1.000
_cell.length_b   1.000
_cell.length_c   1.000
_cell.angle_alpha   90.00
_cell.angle_beta   90.00
_cell.angle_gamma   90.00
#
_symmetry.space_group_name_H-M   'P 1'
#
loop_
_entity.id
_entity.type
_entity.pdbx_description
1 polymer ?
#
loop_
_entity_poly.entity_id
_entity_poly.type
_entity_poly.pdbx_seq_one_letter_code
_entity_poly.pdbx_strand_id
1 'polypeptide(L)' 'ISVRVTTRAKREGVEKLVGGRLHVSVKAKAEGGAANARVLELVARHYKVQAKKVCIVRGRKSPSKILEVGSR' A
#
# COMPACT_ATOMS: atom_id res chain seq x y z
N ILE A 1 -6.99 -5.94 -4.66
CA ILE A 1 -5.69 -6.59 -4.31
C ILE A 1 -5.49 -6.62 -2.80
N SER A 2 -4.95 -7.72 -2.26
CA SER A 2 -4.66 -7.82 -0.82
C SER A 2 -3.25 -7.33 -0.54
N VAL A 3 -3.09 -6.43 0.42
CA VAL A 3 -1.83 -5.75 0.71
C VAL A 3 -1.50 -5.89 2.18
N ARG A 4 -0.27 -6.33 2.48
CA ARG A 4 0.28 -6.37 3.83
C ARG A 4 1.24 -5.20 3.99
N VAL A 5 0.94 -4.31 4.91
CA VAL A 5 1.72 -3.10 5.17
C VAL A 5 2.60 -3.31 6.39
N THR A 6 3.90 -3.09 6.22
CA THR A 6 4.91 -3.09 7.29
C THR A 6 5.37 -1.66 7.51
N THR A 7 4.97 -1.07 8.64
CA THR A 7 5.38 0.29 9.04
C THR A 7 6.68 0.28 9.82
N ARG A 8 7.40 1.41 9.87
CA ARG A 8 8.73 1.54 10.50
C ARG A 8 9.78 0.59 9.91
N ALA A 9 9.65 0.22 8.65
CA ALA A 9 10.63 -0.60 7.96
C ALA A 9 11.94 0.17 7.72
N LYS A 10 13.09 -0.51 7.72
CA LYS A 10 14.39 0.13 7.38
C LYS A 10 14.47 0.59 5.92
N ARG A 11 13.70 -0.03 5.02
CA ARG A 11 13.68 0.27 3.57
C ARG A 11 12.23 0.37 3.10
N GLU A 12 11.98 1.28 2.16
CA GLU A 12 10.69 1.43 1.50
C GLU A 12 10.66 0.57 0.23
N GLY A 13 9.55 -0.14 -0.02
CA GLY A 13 9.46 -1.03 -1.19
C GLY A 13 8.11 -1.73 -1.32
N VAL A 14 7.86 -2.25 -2.52
CA VAL A 14 6.68 -3.05 -2.87
C VAL A 14 7.13 -4.38 -3.43
N GLU A 15 6.68 -5.47 -2.81
CA GLU A 15 6.97 -6.83 -3.24
C GLU A 15 5.67 -7.53 -3.62
N LYS A 16 5.62 -8.13 -4.81
CA LYS A 16 4.49 -8.96 -5.22
C LYS A 16 4.70 -10.37 -4.65
N LEU A 17 3.75 -10.81 -3.83
CA LEU A 17 3.69 -12.16 -3.28
C LEU A 17 2.83 -13.05 -4.17
N VAL A 18 3.06 -14.35 -4.07
CA VAL A 18 2.25 -15.38 -4.75
C VAL A 18 0.78 -15.30 -4.32
N GLY A 19 -0.14 -15.49 -5.26
CA GLY A 19 -1.58 -15.46 -5.00
C GLY A 19 -2.21 -14.06 -4.96
N GLY A 20 -1.61 -13.07 -5.64
CA GLY A 20 -2.20 -11.73 -5.79
C GLY A 20 -2.12 -10.87 -4.52
N ARG A 21 -1.20 -11.23 -3.61
CA ARG A 21 -0.89 -10.46 -2.40
C ARG A 21 0.28 -9.51 -2.71
N LEU A 22 0.31 -8.35 -2.05
CA LEU A 22 1.43 -7.42 -2.09
C LEU A 22 1.95 -7.20 -0.68
N HIS A 23 3.26 -7.14 -0.53
CA HIS A 23 3.90 -6.65 0.68
C HIS A 23 4.37 -5.23 0.41
N VAL A 24 3.99 -4.27 1.26
CA VAL A 24 4.43 -2.88 1.15
C VAL A 24 5.11 -2.49 2.44
N SER A 25 6.40 -2.19 2.33
CA SER A 25 7.22 -1.74 3.43
C SER A 25 7.34 -0.23 3.37
N VAL A 26 6.99 0.46 4.46
CA VAL A 26 7.10 1.92 4.58
C VAL A 26 7.89 2.29 5.82
N LYS A 27 8.73 3.32 5.68
CA LYS A 27 9.45 3.94 6.81
C LYS A 27 8.49 4.73 7.71
N ALA A 28 7.42 5.27 7.12
CA ALA A 28 6.44 6.08 7.81
C ALA A 28 5.71 5.32 8.93
N LYS A 29 5.32 6.06 9.96
CA LYS A 29 4.48 5.56 11.06
C LYS A 29 3.02 5.45 10.61
N ALA A 30 2.26 4.57 11.25
CA ALA A 30 0.81 4.44 11.02
C ALA A 30 0.00 5.64 11.56
N GLU A 31 0.61 6.47 12.41
CA GLU A 31 0.00 7.64 13.05
C GLU A 31 -0.31 8.74 12.02
N GLY A 32 -1.46 9.41 12.18
CA GLY A 32 -1.87 10.54 11.34
C GLY A 32 -2.12 10.19 9.86
N GLY A 33 -2.18 8.91 9.49
CA GLY A 33 -2.38 8.49 8.09
C GLY A 33 -1.13 8.56 7.21
N ALA A 34 0.05 8.85 7.76
CA ALA A 34 1.31 8.95 7.01
C ALA A 34 1.66 7.64 6.28
N ALA A 35 1.51 6.49 6.94
CA ALA A 35 1.69 5.18 6.28
C ALA A 35 0.70 4.97 5.13
N ASN A 36 -0.55 5.44 5.25
CA ASN A 36 -1.55 5.25 4.20
C ASN A 36 -1.16 6.04 2.94
N ALA A 37 -0.76 7.31 3.09
CA ALA A 37 -0.28 8.13 1.98
C ALA A 37 0.91 7.46 1.27
N ARG A 38 1.91 7.00 2.02
CA ARG A 38 3.09 6.33 1.44
C ARG A 38 2.75 5.01 0.74
N VAL A 39 1.85 4.21 1.32
CA VAL A 39 1.39 2.97 0.68
C VAL A 39 0.70 3.27 -0.65
N LEU A 40 -0.17 4.27 -0.70
CA LEU A 40 -0.85 4.69 -1.94
C LEU A 40 0.15 5.14 -3.01
N GLU A 41 1.14 5.97 -2.64
CA GLU A 41 2.21 6.40 -3.56
C GLU A 41 3.03 5.24 -4.11
N LEU A 42 3.47 4.33 -3.23
CA LEU A 42 4.29 3.18 -3.61
C LEU A 42 3.54 2.23 -4.53
N VAL A 43 2.28 1.92 -4.21
CA VAL A 43 1.43 1.07 -5.05
C VAL A 43 1.14 1.75 -6.38
N ALA A 44 0.83 3.05 -6.38
CA ALA A 44 0.60 3.81 -7.61
C ALA A 44 1.82 3.78 -8.54
N ARG A 45 3.02 4.00 -8.00
CA ARG A 45 4.28 3.91 -8.76
C ARG A 45 4.52 2.51 -9.31
N HIS A 46 4.27 1.46 -8.52
CA HIS A 46 4.44 0.06 -8.93
C HIS A 46 3.55 -0.32 -10.11
N TYR A 47 2.31 0.18 -10.11
CA TYR A 47 1.33 -0.09 -11.17
C TYR A 47 1.33 0.99 -12.27
N LYS A 48 2.21 2.00 -12.18
CA LYS A 48 2.26 3.16 -13.08
C LYS A 48 0.90 3.86 -13.25
N VAL A 49 0.12 3.92 -12.17
CA VAL A 49 -1.16 4.63 -12.12
C VAL A 49 -1.05 5.87 -11.24
N GLN A 50 -2.05 6.76 -11.32
CA GLN A 50 -2.11 7.92 -10.42
C GLN A 50 -2.50 7.48 -9.00
N ALA A 51 -1.95 8.12 -7.97
CA ALA A 51 -2.27 7.84 -6.58
C ALA A 51 -3.77 7.98 -6.27
N LYS A 52 -4.47 8.88 -6.97
CA LYS A 52 -5.94 9.06 -6.87
C LYS A 52 -6.75 7.85 -7.35
N LYS A 53 -6.16 7.00 -8.20
CA LYS A 53 -6.79 5.75 -8.67
C LYS A 53 -6.52 4.57 -7.73
N VAL A 54 -5.72 4.77 -6.68
CA VAL A 54 -5.48 3.76 -5.66
C VAL A 54 -6.30 4.13 -4.43
N CYS A 55 -7.20 3.25 -4.02
CA CYS A 55 -8.07 3.46 -2.87
C CYS A 55 -7.99 2.29 -1.90
N ILE A 56 -7.99 2.59 -0.59
CA ILE A 56 -8.10 1.56 0.45
C ILE A 56 -9.58 1.28 0.69
N VAL A 57 -10.04 0.11 0.25
CA VAL A 57 -11.44 -0.34 0.36
C VAL A 57 -11.73 -0.93 1.74
N ARG A 58 -10.79 -1.72 2.29
CA ARG A 58 -10.94 -2.37 3.61
C ARG A 58 -9.63 -2.40 4.40
N GLY A 59 -9.75 -2.49 5.72
CA GLY A 59 -8.61 -2.69 6.62
C GLY A 59 -7.81 -1.43 6.93
N ARG A 60 -8.38 -0.22 6.82
CA ARG A 60 -7.64 1.05 7.04
C ARG A 60 -6.83 1.10 8.35
N LYS A 61 -7.33 0.48 9.43
CA LYS A 61 -6.71 0.40 10.76
C LYS A 61 -5.85 -0.87 10.99
N SER A 62 -5.82 -1.79 10.02
CA SER A 62 -5.12 -3.08 10.13
C SER A 62 -3.91 -3.11 9.18
N PRO A 63 -2.84 -3.85 9.49
CA PRO A 63 -1.70 -4.00 8.56
C PRO A 63 -2.08 -4.76 7.29
N SER A 64 -3.06 -5.67 7.36
CA SER A 64 -3.65 -6.34 6.20
C SER A 64 -4.80 -5.50 5.65
N LYS A 65 -4.64 -4.95 4.44
CA LYS A 65 -5.59 -4.04 3.78
C LYS A 65 -5.99 -4.57 2.43
N ILE A 66 -7.19 -4.24 1.98
CA ILE A 66 -7.59 -4.45 0.58
C ILE A 66 -7.56 -3.11 -0.12
N LEU A 67 -6.73 -3.03 -1.15
CA LEU A 67 -6.61 -1.88 -2.03
C LEU A 67 -7.29 -2.19 -3.37
N GLU A 68 -7.91 -1.17 -3.92
CA GLU A 68 -8.40 -1.14 -5.29
C GLU A 68 -7.49 -0.24 -6.11
N VAL A 69 -7.13 -0.71 -7.30
CA VAL A 69 -6.25 -0.01 -8.23
C VAL A 69 -7.04 0.14 -9.53
N GLY A 70 -7.48 1.37 -9.81
CA GLY A 70 -8.21 1.71 -11.02
C GLY A 70 -7.27 1.81 -12.22
N SER A 71 -7.56 1.06 -13.28
CA SER A 71 -6.87 1.10 -14.57
C SER A 71 -7.76 1.81 -15.61
N ARG A 72 -7.83 3.15 -15.58
CA ARG A 72 -8.51 3.91 -16.65
C ARG A 72 -8.00 5.32 -16.72
#